data_AF-A0A1H7W0I7-F1
#
_entry.id   AF-A0A1H7W0I7-F1
#
_cell.length_a   1.000
_cell.length_b   1.000
_cell.length_c   1.000
_cell.angle_alpha   90.00
_cell.angle_beta   90.00
_cell.angle_gamma   90.00
#
_symmetry.space_group_name_H-M   'P 1'
#
loop_
_entity.id
_entity.type
_entity.pdbx_description
1 polymer ?
#
loop_
_entity_poly.entity_id
_entity_poly.type
_entity_poly.pdbx_seq_one_letter_code
_entity_poly.pdbx_strand_id
1 'polypeptide(L)'
;MLPNQTLPRRHPVLVTGAVAGLMLVAAACSSTGSSSSSSPGSGSPTAGSATSAPATSAPATSAPGTGAATGGAAAMACASGVAPTVSGSGPSDTATAGKNVAQNYAKFFNPATPAAEKVMLLQNGEQLTSVLQGFAGNPLAAKATVTVTAVQFTSPTAADVTYNLCESGTPALPNAKGKSVLENGTWKVSDTTLCGLVALSNGGKPVPGCS
;
A
#
# COMPACT_ATOMS: atom_id res chain seq x y z
N MET A 1 -0.46 30.75 51.96
CA MET A 1 0.42 31.77 51.37
C MET A 1 0.78 31.29 49.97
N LEU A 2 0.47 32.12 48.98
CA LEU A 2 0.56 31.90 47.53
C LEU A 2 2.05 32.00 47.04
N PRO A 3 2.35 31.88 45.74
CA PRO A 3 3.05 30.75 45.10
C PRO A 3 4.47 31.13 44.60
N ASN A 4 5.23 30.19 44.02
CA ASN A 4 6.27 30.57 43.07
C ASN A 4 6.12 29.82 41.74
N GLN A 5 5.84 30.62 40.73
CA GLN A 5 5.63 30.28 39.32
C GLN A 5 6.99 30.32 38.62
N THR A 6 7.32 29.31 37.81
CA THR A 6 8.29 29.53 36.72
C THR A 6 7.95 28.66 35.52
N LEU A 7 7.18 29.24 34.61
CA LEU A 7 6.89 28.72 33.27
C LEU A 7 7.96 29.23 32.29
N PRO A 8 8.70 28.39 31.55
CA PRO A 8 9.48 28.87 30.42
C PRO A 8 8.60 29.04 29.18
N ARG A 9 8.83 30.22 28.59
CA ARG A 9 8.15 30.90 27.47
C ARG A 9 8.19 30.11 26.16
N ARG A 10 7.07 30.20 25.42
CA ARG A 10 6.92 29.82 24.02
C ARG A 10 7.87 30.62 23.11
N HIS A 11 8.41 29.97 22.08
CA HIS A 11 8.85 30.63 20.85
C HIS A 11 8.10 30.02 19.65
N PRO A 12 7.28 30.80 18.92
CA PRO A 12 6.75 30.38 17.63
C PRO A 12 7.81 30.66 16.55
N VAL A 13 8.29 29.62 15.86
CA VAL A 13 9.07 29.79 14.64
C VAL A 13 8.10 29.99 13.49
N LEU A 14 8.05 31.22 13.01
CA LEU A 14 7.24 31.70 11.91
C LEU A 14 8.15 31.69 10.66
N VAL A 15 7.97 30.72 9.76
CA VAL A 15 8.65 30.72 8.46
C VAL A 15 7.61 31.01 7.38
N THR A 16 7.53 32.30 7.05
CA THR A 16 6.97 32.84 5.81
C THR A 16 7.90 32.50 4.65
N GLY A 17 7.37 31.85 3.61
CA GLY A 17 7.98 31.73 2.30
C GLY A 17 6.91 31.97 1.24
N ALA A 18 7.12 32.96 0.37
CA ALA A 18 6.10 33.59 -0.44
C ALA A 18 6.46 33.57 -1.95
N VAL A 19 5.41 33.38 -2.76
CA VAL A 19 5.12 33.90 -4.14
C VAL A 19 5.88 33.41 -5.39
N ALA A 20 5.08 33.36 -6.46
CA ALA A 20 5.33 33.46 -7.92
C ALA A 20 5.37 32.10 -8.65
N GLY A 21 4.51 31.77 -9.63
CA GLY A 21 3.71 32.56 -10.56
C GLY A 21 4.18 32.30 -12.00
N LEU A 22 3.26 32.28 -12.97
CA LEU A 22 3.41 32.53 -14.42
C LEU A 22 3.27 31.35 -15.44
N MET A 23 2.05 31.31 -16.02
CA MET A 23 1.67 31.27 -17.46
C MET A 23 1.87 30.07 -18.41
N LEU A 24 0.70 29.64 -18.91
CA LEU A 24 0.29 29.17 -20.25
C LEU A 24 1.24 29.41 -21.44
N VAL A 25 1.38 28.40 -22.31
CA VAL A 25 1.44 28.61 -23.78
C VAL A 25 0.73 27.45 -24.50
N ALA A 26 -0.29 27.81 -25.28
CA ALA A 26 -0.93 26.97 -26.29
C ALA A 26 -0.11 26.98 -27.58
N ALA A 27 0.05 25.82 -28.22
CA ALA A 27 0.60 25.72 -29.57
C ALA A 27 -0.41 25.01 -30.48
N ALA A 28 -1.09 25.80 -31.29
CA ALA A 28 -1.84 25.36 -32.46
C ALA A 28 -1.14 25.96 -33.69
N CYS A 29 -0.75 25.10 -34.63
CA CYS A 29 -0.51 25.34 -36.07
C CYS A 29 0.37 24.19 -36.58
N SER A 30 0.33 23.72 -37.81
CA SER A 30 -0.54 23.89 -38.97
C SER A 30 -0.06 22.87 -40.01
N SER A 31 -0.97 22.53 -40.91
CA SER A 31 -0.92 21.68 -42.09
C SER A 31 0.36 21.74 -42.97
N THR A 32 0.63 20.65 -43.72
CA THR A 32 0.70 20.59 -45.22
C THR A 32 1.75 19.60 -45.76
N GLY A 33 1.34 18.76 -46.74
CA GLY A 33 2.20 18.09 -47.73
C GLY A 33 2.04 16.55 -47.77
N SER A 34 1.27 15.91 -48.68
CA SER A 34 1.49 15.73 -50.15
C SER A 34 2.75 14.89 -50.44
N SER A 35 2.83 13.80 -51.23
CA SER A 35 1.91 13.05 -52.09
C SER A 35 2.64 11.76 -52.57
N SER A 36 1.87 10.77 -53.05
CA SER A 36 2.18 9.79 -54.13
C SER A 36 3.27 8.72 -53.87
N SER A 37 3.23 7.47 -54.36
CA SER A 37 2.57 6.87 -55.53
C SER A 37 2.62 5.32 -55.47
N SER A 38 1.69 4.67 -56.19
CA SER A 38 1.87 3.43 -57.01
C SER A 38 2.01 2.05 -56.32
N SER A 39 1.40 0.92 -56.69
CA SER A 39 0.38 0.47 -57.68
C SER A 39 -0.03 -1.00 -57.30
N PRO A 40 -0.59 -1.90 -58.16
CA PRO A 40 -1.95 -2.45 -57.98
C PRO A 40 -2.05 -4.00 -57.97
N GLY A 41 -3.28 -4.52 -57.87
CA GLY A 41 -3.63 -5.92 -58.21
C GLY A 41 -5.13 -6.17 -57.94
N SER A 42 -6.02 -5.93 -58.90
CA SER A 42 -6.53 -6.89 -59.91
C SER A 42 -7.44 -7.98 -59.31
N GLY A 43 -8.76 -7.90 -59.59
CA GLY A 43 -9.67 -9.03 -59.43
C GLY A 43 -11.15 -8.67 -59.20
N SER A 44 -11.97 -8.78 -60.23
CA SER A 44 -13.43 -8.96 -60.21
C SER A 44 -13.78 -9.70 -61.52
N PRO A 45 -14.96 -10.32 -61.71
CA PRO A 45 -16.13 -10.49 -60.82
C PRO A 45 -16.68 -11.95 -60.81
N THR A 46 -17.62 -12.29 -59.90
CA THR A 46 -18.79 -13.12 -60.23
C THR A 46 -19.85 -13.11 -59.12
N ALA A 47 -21.11 -13.18 -59.55
CA ALA A 47 -22.33 -13.00 -58.78
C ALA A 47 -22.66 -14.18 -57.83
N GLY A 48 -23.43 -13.89 -56.78
CA GLY A 48 -24.07 -14.93 -55.95
C GLY A 48 -24.82 -14.32 -54.75
N SER A 49 -26.11 -14.62 -54.67
CA SER A 49 -27.14 -13.97 -53.86
C SER A 49 -27.12 -14.27 -52.36
N ALA A 50 -27.69 -13.33 -51.60
CA ALA A 50 -28.48 -13.50 -50.37
C ALA A 50 -27.86 -14.22 -49.15
N THR A 51 -27.76 -13.51 -48.01
CA THR A 51 -28.60 -13.70 -46.81
C THR A 51 -28.06 -12.82 -45.68
N SER A 52 -28.96 -12.07 -45.05
CA SER A 52 -28.70 -11.13 -43.97
C SER A 52 -28.19 -11.82 -42.69
N ALA A 53 -27.12 -11.29 -42.09
CA ALA A 53 -26.77 -11.51 -40.68
C ALA A 53 -26.11 -10.24 -40.13
N PRO A 54 -26.54 -9.69 -38.97
CA PRO A 54 -25.86 -8.56 -38.36
C PRO A 54 -24.57 -9.04 -37.67
N ALA A 55 -23.43 -8.47 -38.09
CA ALA A 55 -22.17 -8.56 -37.38
C ALA A 55 -22.20 -7.60 -36.18
N THR A 56 -22.10 -8.14 -34.97
CA THR A 56 -21.85 -7.38 -33.75
C THR A 56 -20.37 -6.97 -33.71
N SER A 57 -20.12 -5.68 -33.89
CA SER A 57 -18.80 -5.07 -33.73
C SER A 57 -18.37 -5.14 -32.26
N ALA A 58 -17.33 -5.91 -31.97
CA ALA A 58 -16.64 -5.87 -30.68
C ALA A 58 -15.74 -4.61 -30.62
N PRO A 59 -15.74 -3.82 -29.54
CA PRO A 59 -14.77 -2.76 -29.37
C PRO A 59 -13.40 -3.35 -28.98
N ALA A 60 -12.39 -3.04 -29.78
CA ALA A 60 -10.99 -3.22 -29.41
C ALA A 60 -10.69 -2.32 -28.20
N THR A 61 -10.42 -2.93 -27.06
CA THR A 61 -9.99 -2.22 -25.86
C THR A 61 -8.50 -1.97 -25.96
N SER A 62 -8.14 -0.73 -26.25
CA SER A 62 -6.77 -0.22 -26.23
C SER A 62 -6.14 -0.46 -24.85
N ALA A 63 -5.02 -1.18 -24.81
CA ALA A 63 -4.19 -1.29 -23.63
C ALA A 63 -3.52 0.06 -23.34
N PRO A 64 -3.63 0.63 -22.13
CA PRO A 64 -2.80 1.77 -21.77
C PRO A 64 -1.36 1.28 -21.49
N GLY A 65 -0.43 1.78 -22.28
CA GLY A 65 1.00 1.64 -22.04
C GLY A 65 1.39 2.31 -20.72
N THR A 66 2.08 1.56 -19.87
CA THR A 66 2.61 2.08 -18.61
C THR A 66 3.94 2.77 -18.90
N GLY A 67 3.89 4.08 -19.12
CA GLY A 67 5.07 4.94 -19.03
C GLY A 67 5.54 5.02 -17.58
N ALA A 68 6.75 4.54 -17.32
CA ALA A 68 7.36 4.60 -15.99
C ALA A 68 7.79 6.03 -15.65
N ALA A 69 7.04 6.70 -14.77
CA ALA A 69 7.44 7.95 -14.15
C ALA A 69 8.32 7.64 -12.93
N THR A 70 9.63 7.91 -13.04
CA THR A 70 10.66 7.60 -12.03
C THR A 70 10.60 8.45 -10.75
N GLY A 71 9.54 9.26 -10.56
CA GLY A 71 9.28 10.03 -9.34
C GLY A 71 8.22 9.41 -8.40
N GLY A 72 7.52 8.35 -8.83
CA GLY A 72 6.35 7.81 -8.11
C GLY A 72 6.62 6.64 -7.15
N ALA A 73 7.81 6.04 -7.18
CA ALA A 73 8.08 4.80 -6.44
C ALA A 73 7.96 4.94 -4.92
N ALA A 74 8.40 6.07 -4.35
CA ALA A 74 8.30 6.33 -2.91
C ALA A 74 6.86 6.64 -2.47
N ALA A 75 6.08 7.35 -3.29
CA ALA A 75 4.66 7.62 -3.02
C ALA A 75 3.80 6.35 -3.14
N MET A 76 4.14 5.45 -4.08
CA MET A 76 3.50 4.14 -4.20
C MET A 76 3.86 3.21 -3.03
N ALA A 77 5.07 3.33 -2.48
CA ALA A 77 5.53 2.47 -1.39
C ALA A 77 4.72 2.62 -0.09
N CYS A 78 4.08 3.78 0.13
CA CYS A 78 3.18 4.06 1.26
C CYS A 78 1.72 4.25 0.86
N ALA A 79 1.36 3.91 -0.38
CA ALA A 79 -0.02 3.98 -0.83
C ALA A 79 -0.86 2.90 -0.13
N SER A 80 -1.99 3.31 0.45
CA SER A 80 -3.01 2.39 0.95
C SER A 80 -3.88 1.86 -0.19
N GLY A 81 -4.38 0.63 -0.06
CA GLY A 81 -5.30 0.03 -1.01
C GLY A 81 -4.65 -0.63 -2.24
N VAL A 82 -3.31 -0.65 -2.30
CA VAL A 82 -2.59 -1.49 -3.27
C VAL A 82 -2.79 -2.96 -2.90
N ALA A 83 -3.20 -3.78 -3.87
CA ALA A 83 -3.29 -5.22 -3.67
C ALA A 83 -1.87 -5.81 -3.56
N PRO A 84 -1.59 -6.63 -2.53
CA PRO A 84 -0.29 -7.28 -2.42
C PRO A 84 -0.12 -8.32 -3.53
N THR A 85 1.12 -8.62 -3.88
CA THR A 85 1.41 -9.86 -4.60
C THR A 85 1.13 -11.04 -3.67
N VAL A 86 0.54 -12.11 -4.21
CA VAL A 86 0.16 -13.29 -3.44
C VAL A 86 0.78 -14.54 -4.06
N SER A 87 1.37 -15.40 -3.24
CA SER A 87 2.05 -16.62 -3.68
C SER A 87 2.01 -17.73 -2.61
N GLY A 88 2.40 -18.95 -3.00
CA GLY A 88 2.54 -20.10 -2.09
C GLY A 88 1.38 -21.08 -2.05
N SER A 89 1.61 -22.20 -1.37
CA SER A 89 0.60 -23.22 -1.05
C SER A 89 -0.11 -22.82 0.24
N GLY A 90 -1.14 -22.00 0.09
CA GLY A 90 -1.93 -21.42 1.18
C GLY A 90 -3.33 -22.01 1.32
N PRO A 91 -4.27 -21.26 1.92
CA PRO A 91 -5.68 -21.65 1.96
C PRO A 91 -6.27 -21.80 0.54
N SER A 92 -7.43 -22.44 0.43
CA SER A 92 -8.10 -22.72 -0.85
C SER A 92 -8.35 -21.48 -1.70
N ASP A 93 -8.59 -20.32 -1.07
CA ASP A 93 -8.66 -19.01 -1.72
C ASP A 93 -7.54 -18.10 -1.19
N THR A 94 -6.36 -18.23 -1.81
CA THR A 94 -5.19 -17.42 -1.46
C THR A 94 -5.39 -15.94 -1.78
N ALA A 95 -6.14 -15.60 -2.83
CA ALA A 95 -6.35 -14.21 -3.23
C ALA A 95 -7.17 -13.44 -2.18
N THR A 96 -8.28 -14.03 -1.72
CA THR A 96 -9.09 -13.44 -0.63
C THR A 96 -8.34 -13.43 0.68
N ALA A 97 -7.66 -14.53 1.03
CA ALA A 97 -6.84 -14.59 2.24
C ALA A 97 -5.73 -13.52 2.24
N GLY A 98 -5.04 -13.32 1.11
CA GLY A 98 -3.97 -12.32 0.98
C GLY A 98 -4.48 -10.90 1.15
N LYS A 99 -5.67 -10.58 0.62
CA LYS A 99 -6.35 -9.30 0.86
C LYS A 99 -6.69 -9.11 2.33
N ASN A 100 -7.23 -10.14 2.99
CA ASN A 100 -7.56 -10.09 4.41
C ASN A 100 -6.32 -9.86 5.28
N VAL A 101 -5.22 -10.58 4.99
CA VAL A 101 -3.92 -10.35 5.65
C VAL A 101 -3.50 -8.89 5.51
N ALA A 102 -3.48 -8.34 4.28
CA ALA A 102 -3.06 -6.97 4.04
C ALA A 102 -3.94 -5.93 4.74
N GLN A 103 -5.27 -6.09 4.71
CA GLN A 103 -6.20 -5.19 5.38
C GLN A 103 -6.06 -5.23 6.89
N ASN A 104 -5.94 -6.42 7.48
CA ASN A 104 -5.79 -6.60 8.92
C ASN A 104 -4.44 -6.07 9.41
N TYR A 105 -3.36 -6.27 8.63
CA TYR A 105 -2.07 -5.64 8.91
C TYR A 105 -2.17 -4.11 8.90
N ALA A 106 -2.75 -3.53 7.85
CA ALA A 106 -2.92 -2.09 7.75
C ALA A 106 -3.77 -1.54 8.91
N LYS A 107 -4.84 -2.24 9.28
CA LYS A 107 -5.70 -1.87 10.41
C LYS A 107 -4.97 -1.97 11.75
N PHE A 108 -4.21 -3.03 12.00
CA PHE A 108 -3.42 -3.18 13.21
C PHE A 108 -2.43 -2.02 13.42
N PHE A 109 -1.69 -1.64 12.37
CA PHE A 109 -0.70 -0.57 12.46
C PHE A 109 -1.31 0.84 12.43
N ASN A 110 -2.50 1.02 11.85
CA ASN A 110 -3.15 2.33 11.80
C ASN A 110 -3.33 2.92 13.22
N PRO A 111 -2.85 4.15 13.48
CA PRO A 111 -2.96 4.78 14.80
C PRO A 111 -4.41 5.11 15.20
N ALA A 112 -5.33 5.18 14.23
CA ALA A 112 -6.75 5.41 14.49
C ALA A 112 -7.50 4.15 14.94
N THR A 113 -6.92 2.96 14.82
CA THR A 113 -7.57 1.71 15.22
C THR A 113 -7.62 1.61 16.75
N PRO A 114 -8.80 1.36 17.35
CA PRO A 114 -8.94 1.20 18.80
C PRO A 114 -8.07 0.07 19.35
N ALA A 115 -7.57 0.24 20.59
CA ALA A 115 -6.69 -0.76 21.22
C ALA A 115 -7.33 -2.16 21.32
N ALA A 116 -8.62 -2.24 21.67
CA ALA A 116 -9.35 -3.51 21.72
C ALA A 116 -9.37 -4.23 20.37
N GLU A 117 -9.49 -3.48 19.28
CA GLU A 117 -9.45 -4.02 17.93
C GLU A 117 -8.03 -4.47 17.54
N LYS A 118 -6.99 -3.72 17.93
CA LYS A 118 -5.60 -4.15 17.73
C LYS A 118 -5.30 -5.47 18.46
N VAL A 119 -5.85 -5.68 19.65
CA VAL A 119 -5.76 -6.95 20.39
C VAL A 119 -6.38 -8.10 19.60
N MET A 120 -7.55 -7.89 18.99
CA MET A 120 -8.20 -8.91 18.15
C MET A 120 -7.45 -9.20 16.84
N LEU A 121 -6.65 -8.26 16.34
CA LEU A 121 -5.85 -8.41 15.13
C LEU A 121 -4.43 -8.94 15.40
N LEU A 122 -4.10 -9.23 16.66
CA LEU A 122 -2.79 -9.72 17.08
C LEU A 122 -2.90 -11.16 17.60
N GLN A 123 -2.00 -12.01 17.12
CA GLN A 123 -1.79 -13.33 17.69
C GLN A 123 -1.45 -13.19 19.18
N ASN A 124 -2.09 -13.99 20.03
CA ASN A 124 -1.91 -13.90 21.49
C ASN A 124 -2.18 -12.48 22.06
N GLY A 125 -3.00 -11.67 21.37
CA GLY A 125 -3.13 -10.24 21.67
C GLY A 125 -3.53 -9.90 23.10
N GLU A 126 -4.33 -10.74 23.77
CA GLU A 126 -4.72 -10.55 25.17
C GLU A 126 -3.51 -10.60 26.12
N GLN A 127 -2.54 -11.48 25.83
CA GLN A 127 -1.29 -11.63 26.58
C GLN A 127 -0.30 -10.49 26.29
N LEU A 128 -0.45 -9.83 25.14
CA LEU A 128 0.43 -8.76 24.66
C LEU A 128 -0.15 -7.36 24.86
N THR A 129 -1.21 -7.23 25.65
CA THR A 129 -1.84 -5.92 25.94
C THR A 129 -0.86 -4.90 26.51
N SER A 130 0.02 -5.31 27.44
CA SER A 130 1.06 -4.43 27.99
C SER A 130 2.12 -4.03 26.94
N VAL A 131 2.49 -4.95 26.05
CA VAL A 131 3.43 -4.67 24.94
C VAL A 131 2.80 -3.66 23.97
N LEU A 132 1.52 -3.83 23.64
CA LEU A 132 0.76 -2.90 22.80
C LEU A 132 0.65 -1.51 23.42
N GLN A 133 0.42 -1.40 24.73
CA GLN A 133 0.39 -0.12 25.43
C GLN A 133 1.75 0.58 25.39
N GLY A 134 2.83 -0.15 25.64
CA GLY A 134 4.19 0.38 25.54
C GLY A 134 4.53 0.84 24.12
N PHE A 135 4.13 0.07 23.11
CA PHE A 135 4.34 0.44 21.71
C PHE A 135 3.50 1.67 21.31
N ALA A 136 2.24 1.78 21.74
CA ALA A 136 1.40 2.94 21.46
C ALA A 136 1.92 4.25 22.07
N GLY A 137 2.67 4.18 23.18
CA GLY A 137 3.36 5.33 23.76
C GLY A 137 4.59 5.81 22.97
N ASN A 138 5.02 5.05 21.96
CA ASN A 138 6.16 5.41 21.11
C ASN A 138 5.74 6.42 20.03
N PRO A 139 6.45 7.57 19.90
CA PRO A 139 6.17 8.56 18.85
C PRO A 139 6.15 7.98 17.43
N LEU A 140 7.02 7.00 17.15
CA LEU A 140 7.09 6.33 15.84
C LEU A 140 5.84 5.50 15.58
N ALA A 141 5.33 4.78 16.59
CA ALA A 141 4.11 3.99 16.46
C ALA A 141 2.86 4.86 16.25
N ALA A 142 2.84 6.06 16.84
CA ALA A 142 1.73 7.01 16.69
C ALA A 142 1.61 7.62 15.27
N LYS A 143 2.61 7.40 14.42
CA LYS A 143 2.68 7.88 13.02
C LYS A 143 2.88 6.77 12.01
N ALA A 144 3.02 5.54 12.48
CA ALA A 144 3.24 4.37 11.66
C ALA A 144 1.95 3.98 10.92
N THR A 145 2.03 3.86 9.61
CA THR A 145 1.10 3.09 8.79
C THR A 145 1.87 1.97 8.10
N VAL A 146 1.16 0.98 7.58
CA VAL A 146 1.78 -0.12 6.85
C VAL A 146 1.12 -0.30 5.49
N THR A 147 1.95 -0.46 4.47
CA THR A 147 1.55 -0.97 3.15
C THR A 147 2.14 -2.37 2.97
N VAL A 148 1.29 -3.38 2.85
CA VAL A 148 1.72 -4.75 2.55
C VAL A 148 1.96 -4.87 1.04
N THR A 149 3.16 -5.32 0.66
CA THR A 149 3.57 -5.45 -0.74
C THR A 149 3.52 -6.89 -1.22
N ALA A 150 3.74 -7.86 -0.33
CA ALA A 150 3.67 -9.28 -0.66
C ALA A 150 3.14 -10.12 0.51
N VAL A 151 2.33 -11.13 0.18
CA VAL A 151 1.87 -12.18 1.08
C VAL A 151 2.23 -13.53 0.48
N GLN A 152 3.14 -14.25 1.14
CA GLN A 152 3.62 -15.55 0.73
C GLN A 152 3.09 -16.58 1.73
N PHE A 153 2.07 -17.34 1.34
CA PHE A 153 1.54 -18.40 2.21
C PHE A 153 2.57 -19.53 2.35
N THR A 154 2.78 -19.97 3.59
CA THR A 154 3.67 -21.09 3.94
C THR A 154 2.88 -22.31 4.39
N SER A 155 1.61 -22.12 4.78
CA SER A 155 0.64 -23.17 5.08
C SER A 155 -0.79 -22.62 4.95
N PRO A 156 -1.85 -23.45 5.12
CA PRO A 156 -3.23 -22.97 5.16
C PRO A 156 -3.52 -21.92 6.24
N THR A 157 -2.70 -21.83 7.29
CA THR A 157 -2.91 -20.98 8.46
C THR A 157 -1.73 -20.05 8.79
N ALA A 158 -0.70 -19.99 7.93
CA ALA A 158 0.47 -19.13 8.14
C ALA A 158 0.94 -18.48 6.83
N ALA A 159 1.43 -17.25 6.94
CA ALA A 159 1.97 -16.49 5.82
C ALA A 159 3.16 -15.63 6.23
N ASP A 160 4.09 -15.50 5.29
CA ASP A 160 5.17 -14.53 5.33
C ASP A 160 4.71 -13.24 4.66
N VAL A 161 4.92 -12.11 5.33
CA VAL A 161 4.43 -10.80 4.91
C VAL A 161 5.62 -9.90 4.64
N THR A 162 5.67 -9.30 3.46
CA THR A 162 6.58 -8.19 3.16
C THR A 162 5.79 -6.90 3.17
N TYR A 163 6.27 -5.91 3.89
CA TYR A 163 5.56 -4.66 4.07
C TYR A 163 6.50 -3.46 4.21
N ASN A 164 5.98 -2.27 3.94
CA ASN A 164 6.65 -1.01 4.22
C ASN A 164 6.02 -0.41 5.47
N LEU A 165 6.81 -0.15 6.50
CA LEU A 165 6.40 0.69 7.61
C LEU A 165 6.63 2.14 7.21
N CYS A 166 5.57 2.93 7.20
CA CYS A 166 5.56 4.30 6.73
C CYS A 166 5.32 5.24 7.88
N GLU A 167 6.09 6.32 7.96
CA GLU A 167 5.88 7.40 8.90
C GLU A 167 5.46 8.65 8.12
N SER A 168 4.27 9.18 8.42
CA SER A 168 3.74 10.38 7.74
C SER A 168 3.80 10.30 6.20
N GLY A 169 3.58 9.09 5.64
CA GLY A 169 3.58 8.84 4.19
C GLY A 169 4.95 8.54 3.58
N THR A 170 6.03 8.50 4.37
CA THR A 170 7.38 8.16 3.90
C THR A 170 7.80 6.79 4.45
N PRO A 171 8.37 5.87 3.64
CA PRO A 171 8.85 4.59 4.16
C PRO A 171 9.99 4.78 5.19
N ALA A 172 9.72 4.46 6.45
CA ALA A 172 10.70 4.45 7.53
C ALA A 172 11.41 3.08 7.62
N LEU A 173 10.68 1.98 7.37
CA LEU A 173 11.23 0.64 7.26
C LEU A 173 10.70 -0.02 5.98
N PRO A 174 11.37 0.21 4.83
CA PRO A 174 10.96 -0.38 3.57
C PRO A 174 11.30 -1.88 3.53
N ASN A 175 10.46 -2.66 2.86
CA ASN A 175 10.63 -4.10 2.68
C ASN A 175 10.85 -4.85 4.01
N ALA A 176 10.22 -4.40 5.09
CA ALA A 176 10.21 -5.10 6.36
C ALA A 176 9.59 -6.49 6.20
N LYS A 177 10.07 -7.42 7.01
CA LYS A 177 9.58 -8.81 7.03
C LYS A 177 8.74 -9.03 8.27
N GLY A 178 7.65 -9.75 8.11
CA GLY A 178 6.76 -10.14 9.19
C GLY A 178 6.06 -11.44 8.87
N LYS A 179 5.22 -11.88 9.80
CA LYS A 179 4.38 -13.06 9.66
C LYS A 179 2.94 -12.74 10.01
N SER A 180 2.03 -13.48 9.41
CA SER A 180 0.61 -13.50 9.74
C SER A 180 0.15 -14.94 9.99
N VAL A 181 -0.76 -15.11 10.94
CA VAL A 181 -1.35 -16.40 11.30
C VAL A 181 -2.86 -16.32 11.26
N LEU A 182 -3.52 -17.42 10.90
CA LEU A 182 -4.97 -17.55 10.94
C LEU A 182 -5.38 -18.14 12.29
N GLU A 183 -6.02 -17.34 13.13
CA GLU A 183 -6.59 -17.79 14.41
C GLU A 183 -8.06 -17.40 14.48
N ASN A 184 -8.92 -18.34 14.89
CA ASN A 184 -10.36 -18.11 15.03
C ASN A 184 -11.01 -17.51 13.76
N GLY A 185 -10.54 -17.92 12.58
CA GLY A 185 -11.04 -17.43 11.29
C GLY A 185 -10.56 -16.03 10.89
N THR A 186 -9.69 -15.39 11.67
CA THR A 186 -9.13 -14.07 11.38
C THR A 186 -7.63 -14.15 11.12
N TRP A 187 -7.17 -13.59 10.01
CA TRP A 187 -5.74 -13.40 9.76
C TRP A 187 -5.20 -12.28 10.64
N LYS A 188 -4.29 -12.61 11.54
CA LYS A 188 -3.73 -11.73 12.57
C LYS A 188 -2.26 -11.47 12.31
N VAL A 189 -1.76 -10.34 12.77
CA VAL A 189 -0.33 -10.07 12.86
C VAL A 189 0.25 -11.05 13.88
N SER A 190 1.37 -11.72 13.57
CA SER A 190 2.01 -12.61 14.54
C SER A 190 2.63 -11.82 15.70
N ASP A 191 2.74 -12.45 16.86
CA ASP A 191 3.47 -11.90 18.00
C ASP A 191 4.95 -11.66 17.66
N THR A 192 5.57 -12.56 16.89
CA THR A 192 6.97 -12.43 16.44
C THR A 192 7.20 -11.16 15.63
N THR A 193 6.25 -10.75 14.77
CA THR A 193 6.32 -9.48 14.05
C THR A 193 6.34 -8.31 15.03
N LEU A 194 5.35 -8.25 15.94
CA LEU A 194 5.24 -7.14 16.88
C LEU A 194 6.49 -7.06 17.76
N CYS A 195 6.89 -8.18 18.33
CA CYS A 195 8.04 -8.26 19.22
C CYS A 195 9.35 -7.89 18.51
N GLY A 196 9.54 -8.28 17.26
CA GLY A 196 10.70 -7.85 16.45
C GLY A 196 10.74 -6.34 16.25
N LEU A 197 9.59 -5.69 16.01
CA LEU A 197 9.50 -4.24 15.86
C LEU A 197 9.72 -3.49 17.18
N VAL A 198 9.18 -4.00 18.29
CA VAL A 198 9.37 -3.38 19.61
C VAL A 198 10.83 -3.53 20.05
N ALA A 199 11.46 -4.69 19.79
CA ALA A 199 12.88 -4.90 20.03
C ALA A 199 13.74 -3.94 19.20
N LEU A 200 13.42 -3.73 17.92
CA LEU A 200 14.11 -2.75 17.07
C LEU A 200 14.02 -1.33 17.67
N SER A 201 12.84 -0.94 18.13
CA SER A 201 12.66 0.36 18.79
C SER A 201 13.38 0.48 20.13
N ASN A 202 13.68 -0.64 20.79
CA ASN A 202 14.41 -0.70 22.06
C ASN A 202 15.91 -0.94 21.86
N GLY A 203 16.45 -0.71 20.65
CA GLY A 203 17.86 -0.90 20.34
C GLY A 203 18.31 -2.36 20.40
N GLY A 204 17.42 -3.29 20.08
CA GLY A 204 17.64 -4.73 20.08
C GLY A 204 17.54 -5.40 21.46
N LYS A 205 17.13 -4.66 22.50
CA LYS A 205 16.99 -5.23 23.85
C LYS A 205 15.72 -6.08 23.97
N PRO A 206 15.74 -7.16 24.76
CA PRO A 206 14.55 -7.95 25.08
C PRO A 206 13.45 -7.08 25.70
N VAL A 207 12.21 -7.42 25.38
CA VAL A 207 11.03 -6.68 25.83
C VAL A 207 10.19 -7.61 26.70
N PRO A 208 9.86 -7.24 27.94
CA PRO A 208 8.96 -8.03 28.77
C PRO A 208 7.64 -8.32 28.05
N GLY A 209 7.23 -9.59 28.01
CA GLY A 209 6.06 -10.06 27.25
C GLY A 209 6.37 -10.52 25.82
N CYS A 210 7.58 -10.30 25.33
CA CYS A 210 8.10 -10.86 24.08
C CYS A 210 9.17 -11.92 24.41
N SER A 211 8.79 -13.19 24.38
CA SER A 211 9.62 -14.32 24.80
C SER A 211 9.36 -15.58 23.98
#